data_AF-U1NK18-F1
#
_entry.id   AF-U1NK18-F1
#
_cell.length_a   1.000
_cell.length_b   1.000
_cell.length_c   1.000
_cell.angle_alpha   90.00
_cell.angle_beta   90.00
_cell.angle_gamma   90.00
#
_symmetry.space_group_name_H-M   'P 1'
#
loop_
_entity.id
_entity.type
_entity.pdbx_description
1 polymer ?
#
loop_
_entity_poly.entity_id
_entity_poly.type
_entity_poly.pdbx_seq_one_letter_code
_entity_poly.pdbx_strand_id
1 'polypeptide(L)'
;MSLDLSANPNTASEIAAARQADVVAFLHRAPFTLDAYKIGFLPGFREDCGYQQSQYQDFNIPVGMLDNDFRNPNLDRFVDRFFEHEPWVGVIGDVYERDDVDDHVAAAREIQASYPEAELIIVPKSRSVIDAVPDDIVLGYSRGYVDRLAHEFSEPTDWRGRHVHILGGSPPKQLEAIQQLTRPTLSADPPADIVGVDWNGLHRGAQFGEFWTADGWDDSGRNADHVTVRKTVRHSLARIREFWKSHGI
;
A
#
# COMPACT_ATOMS: atom_id res chain seq x y z
N MET A 1 38.12 -22.33 -0.94
CA MET A 1 37.90 -21.20 -0.02
C MET A 1 36.43 -20.84 -0.10
N SER A 2 35.67 -21.08 0.97
CA SER A 2 34.29 -20.63 1.08
C SER A 2 34.34 -19.15 1.48
N LEU A 3 33.89 -18.26 0.59
CA LEU A 3 33.69 -16.87 0.96
C LEU A 3 32.41 -16.82 1.81
N ASP A 4 32.57 -16.89 3.13
CA ASP A 4 31.52 -16.52 4.06
C ASP A 4 31.28 -15.02 3.90
N LEU A 5 30.31 -14.68 3.04
CA LEU A 5 29.68 -13.37 2.98
C LEU A 5 28.75 -13.22 4.18
N SER A 6 29.30 -13.26 5.40
CA SER A 6 28.55 -12.85 6.57
C SER A 6 28.17 -11.39 6.37
N ALA A 7 26.88 -11.11 6.18
CA ALA A 7 26.39 -9.75 6.08
C ALA A 7 26.92 -8.95 7.27
N ASN A 8 27.55 -7.81 6.98
CA ASN A 8 28.04 -6.91 8.02
C ASN A 8 26.85 -6.59 8.94
N PRO A 9 26.93 -6.78 10.28
CA PRO A 9 25.79 -6.62 11.18
C PRO A 9 25.08 -5.28 11.06
N ASN A 10 25.80 -4.23 10.64
CA ASN A 10 25.23 -2.92 10.31
C ASN A 10 24.22 -2.99 9.14
N THR A 11 24.58 -3.67 8.04
CA THR A 11 23.71 -3.86 6.87
C THR A 11 22.47 -4.69 7.19
N ALA A 12 22.61 -5.71 8.04
CA ALA A 12 21.45 -6.51 8.47
C ALA A 12 20.46 -5.67 9.30
N SER A 13 20.95 -4.79 10.17
CA SER A 13 20.12 -3.87 10.95
C SER A 13 19.44 -2.81 10.08
N GLU A 14 20.16 -2.23 9.11
CA GLU A 14 19.62 -1.26 8.15
C GLU A 14 18.49 -1.87 7.30
N ILE A 15 18.66 -3.12 6.84
CA ILE A 15 17.62 -3.84 6.09
C ILE A 15 16.41 -4.16 6.96
N ALA A 16 16.63 -4.53 8.23
CA ALA A 16 15.53 -4.79 9.14
C ALA A 16 14.72 -3.51 9.40
N ALA A 17 15.39 -2.37 9.60
CA ALA A 17 14.73 -1.07 9.78
C ALA A 17 13.95 -0.66 8.52
N ALA A 18 14.56 -0.76 7.34
CA ALA A 18 13.93 -0.39 6.06
C ALA A 18 12.74 -1.28 5.66
N ARG A 19 12.48 -2.36 6.40
CA ARG A 19 11.31 -3.23 6.21
C ARG A 19 10.20 -2.96 7.21
N GLN A 20 10.41 -2.12 8.24
CA GLN A 20 9.40 -1.82 9.24
C GLN A 20 8.41 -0.81 8.70
N ALA A 21 7.39 -1.30 8.00
CA ALA A 21 6.33 -0.44 7.48
C ALA A 21 5.47 0.10 8.63
N ASP A 22 5.28 1.42 8.64
CA ASP A 22 4.42 2.12 9.61
C ASP A 22 2.93 1.93 9.27
N VAL A 23 2.63 1.64 8.00
CA VAL A 23 1.25 1.56 7.49
C VAL A 23 0.94 0.19 6.89
N VAL A 24 -0.08 -0.47 7.43
CA VAL A 24 -0.76 -1.61 6.78
C VAL A 24 -2.23 -1.23 6.57
N ALA A 25 -2.58 -0.83 5.35
CA ALA A 25 -3.89 -0.27 5.05
C ALA A 25 -4.86 -1.26 4.40
N PHE A 26 -6.14 -1.03 4.63
CA PHE A 26 -7.22 -1.75 3.97
C PHE A 26 -8.31 -0.77 3.54
N LEU A 27 -8.49 -0.64 2.23
CA LEU A 27 -9.36 0.36 1.62
C LEU A 27 -10.64 -0.31 1.15
N HIS A 28 -11.73 -0.04 1.87
CA HIS A 28 -13.03 -0.61 1.58
C HIS A 28 -14.16 0.19 2.25
N ARG A 29 -15.40 -0.10 1.83
CA ARG A 29 -16.60 0.39 2.51
C ARG A 29 -16.91 -0.32 3.83
N ALA A 30 -17.65 0.34 4.71
CA ALA A 30 -18.30 -0.29 5.86
C ALA A 30 -19.20 -1.48 5.42
N PRO A 31 -19.27 -2.57 6.21
CA PRO A 31 -18.66 -2.75 7.53
C PRO A 31 -17.23 -3.31 7.50
N PHE A 32 -16.64 -3.55 6.33
CA PHE A 32 -15.34 -4.23 6.22
C PHE A 32 -14.20 -3.36 6.77
N THR A 33 -14.20 -2.07 6.47
CA THR A 33 -13.20 -1.12 6.99
C THR A 33 -13.29 -0.96 8.51
N LEU A 34 -14.48 -1.06 9.10
CA LEU A 34 -14.66 -1.10 10.56
C LEU A 34 -14.02 -2.34 11.17
N ASP A 35 -14.22 -3.51 10.54
CA ASP A 35 -13.64 -4.76 11.03
C ASP A 35 -12.10 -4.73 10.91
N ALA A 36 -11.56 -4.12 9.85
CA ALA A 36 -10.12 -3.91 9.65
C ALA A 36 -9.51 -2.95 10.69
N TYR A 37 -10.18 -1.82 10.96
CA TYR A 37 -9.77 -0.85 11.98
C TYR A 37 -9.67 -1.51 13.37
N LYS A 38 -10.67 -2.31 13.76
CA LYS A 38 -10.70 -3.00 15.07
C LYS A 38 -9.54 -3.97 15.30
N ILE A 39 -8.92 -4.47 14.24
CA ILE A 39 -7.79 -5.40 14.32
C ILE A 39 -6.46 -4.73 13.97
N GLY A 40 -6.44 -3.42 13.77
CA GLY A 40 -5.22 -2.60 13.69
C GLY A 40 -4.74 -2.25 12.29
N PHE A 41 -5.56 -2.40 11.25
CA PHE A 41 -5.26 -1.84 9.93
C PHE A 41 -5.57 -0.35 9.89
N LEU A 42 -4.88 0.40 9.03
CA LEU A 42 -5.27 1.75 8.66
C LEU A 42 -6.49 1.67 7.72
N PRO A 43 -7.69 2.11 8.15
CA PRO A 43 -8.89 2.01 7.33
C PRO A 43 -8.89 3.11 6.28
N GLY A 44 -9.41 2.83 5.10
CA GLY A 44 -9.48 3.83 4.04
C GLY A 44 -10.49 3.51 2.97
N PHE A 45 -10.48 4.28 1.89
CA PHE A 45 -11.22 3.99 0.66
C PHE A 45 -10.58 4.65 -0.56
N ARG A 46 -11.04 4.23 -1.73
CA ARG A 46 -10.71 4.84 -3.01
C ARG A 46 -11.83 5.75 -3.47
N GLU A 47 -11.56 6.90 -4.09
CA GLU A 47 -12.55 7.92 -4.47
C GLU A 47 -13.79 7.36 -5.21
N ASP A 48 -13.63 6.30 -6.01
CA ASP A 48 -14.72 5.64 -6.76
C ASP A 48 -15.61 4.71 -5.91
N CYS A 49 -15.30 4.57 -4.62
CA CYS A 49 -16.01 3.74 -3.66
C CYS A 49 -16.61 4.60 -2.54
N GLY A 50 -17.88 4.41 -2.21
CA GLY A 50 -18.46 5.04 -1.02
C GLY A 50 -17.84 4.47 0.26
N TYR A 51 -17.37 5.31 1.18
CA TYR A 51 -16.77 4.87 2.45
C TYR A 51 -17.80 4.29 3.43
N GLN A 52 -18.93 4.98 3.58
CA GLN A 52 -20.04 4.56 4.43
C GLN A 52 -21.33 4.47 3.62
N GLN A 53 -22.12 3.43 3.89
CA GLN A 53 -23.48 3.31 3.35
C GLN A 53 -24.45 4.05 4.27
N SER A 54 -25.57 4.53 3.74
CA SER A 54 -26.60 5.29 4.50
C SER A 54 -27.12 4.56 5.74
N GLN A 55 -27.04 3.23 5.77
CA GLN A 55 -27.41 2.40 6.92
C GLN A 55 -26.40 2.39 8.08
N TYR A 56 -25.24 3.05 7.96
CA TYR A 56 -24.17 3.09 8.97
C TYR A 56 -23.82 4.52 9.42
N GLN A 57 -24.77 5.46 9.35
CA GLN A 57 -24.55 6.88 9.71
C GLN A 57 -24.21 7.11 11.19
N ASP A 58 -24.55 6.17 12.08
CA ASP A 58 -24.33 6.30 13.52
C ASP A 58 -22.88 5.98 13.96
N PHE A 59 -21.99 5.62 13.04
CA PHE A 59 -20.58 5.33 13.34
C PHE A 59 -19.66 6.27 12.61
N ASN A 60 -18.75 6.94 13.34
CA ASN A 60 -17.65 7.66 12.72
C ASN A 60 -16.41 6.75 12.68
N ILE A 61 -15.99 6.35 11.48
CA ILE A 61 -14.74 5.58 11.28
C ILE A 61 -13.74 6.59 10.70
N PRO A 62 -12.55 6.76 11.28
CA PRO A 62 -11.56 7.68 10.72
C PRO A 62 -11.14 7.22 9.34
N VAL A 63 -11.05 8.14 8.37
CA VAL A 63 -10.40 7.85 7.10
C VAL A 63 -8.91 7.97 7.33
N GLY A 64 -8.20 6.85 7.36
CA GLY A 64 -6.74 6.83 7.54
C GLY A 64 -5.99 6.92 6.22
N MET A 65 -6.51 6.31 5.16
CA MET A 65 -5.93 6.34 3.81
C MET A 65 -6.98 6.66 2.74
N LEU A 66 -6.64 7.56 1.82
CA LEU A 66 -7.44 7.89 0.64
C LEU A 66 -6.65 7.55 -0.63
N ASP A 67 -7.26 6.77 -1.52
CA ASP A 67 -6.69 6.38 -2.81
C ASP A 67 -7.44 7.04 -3.96
N ASN A 68 -6.74 7.46 -5.01
CA ASN A 68 -7.38 8.13 -6.14
C ASN A 68 -8.17 7.14 -7.01
N ASP A 69 -9.15 7.64 -7.77
CA ASP A 69 -9.74 6.85 -8.85
C ASP A 69 -8.79 6.82 -10.06
N PHE A 70 -7.88 5.84 -10.08
CA PHE A 70 -6.93 5.65 -11.18
C PHE A 70 -7.61 5.44 -12.56
N ARG A 71 -8.90 5.05 -12.59
CA ARG A 71 -9.64 4.86 -13.85
C ARG A 71 -10.21 6.16 -14.40
N ASN A 72 -10.39 7.16 -13.54
CA ASN A 72 -10.86 8.48 -13.89
C ASN A 72 -10.10 9.53 -13.05
N PRO A 73 -8.77 9.63 -13.24
CA PRO A 73 -7.91 10.45 -12.40
C PRO A 73 -8.27 11.93 -12.53
N ASN A 74 -8.32 12.63 -11.41
CA ASN A 74 -8.58 14.06 -11.35
C ASN A 74 -7.93 14.63 -10.07
N LEU A 75 -6.89 15.45 -10.25
CA LEU A 75 -6.11 16.00 -9.14
C LEU A 75 -6.93 16.95 -8.26
N ASP A 76 -7.66 17.91 -8.86
CA ASP A 76 -8.47 18.86 -8.11
C ASP A 76 -9.50 18.14 -7.22
N ARG A 77 -10.18 17.12 -7.79
CA ARG A 77 -11.14 16.30 -7.05
C ARG A 77 -10.45 15.54 -5.92
N PHE A 78 -9.26 14.99 -6.15
CA PHE A 78 -8.52 14.28 -5.13
C PHE A 78 -8.15 15.22 -3.97
N VAL A 79 -7.65 16.43 -4.28
CA VAL A 79 -7.30 17.45 -3.28
C VAL A 79 -8.55 17.86 -2.48
N ASP A 80 -9.67 18.15 -3.14
CA ASP A 80 -10.94 18.45 -2.48
C ASP A 80 -11.37 17.32 -1.52
N ARG A 81 -11.25 16.06 -1.97
CA ARG A 81 -11.57 14.88 -1.15
C ARG A 81 -10.61 14.69 0.02
N PHE A 82 -9.34 15.02 -0.16
CA PHE A 82 -8.37 14.99 0.92
C PHE A 82 -8.78 16.00 2.00
N PHE A 83 -9.11 17.24 1.63
CA PHE A 83 -9.58 18.25 2.58
C PHE A 83 -10.93 17.90 3.23
N GLU A 84 -11.81 17.18 2.54
CA GLU A 84 -13.09 16.72 3.10
C GLU A 84 -12.92 15.64 4.17
N HIS A 85 -11.96 14.72 3.98
CA HIS A 85 -11.82 13.51 4.81
C HIS A 85 -10.63 13.52 5.75
N GLU A 86 -9.68 14.42 5.53
CA GLU A 86 -8.46 14.62 6.32
C GLU A 86 -7.70 13.31 6.61
N PRO A 87 -7.38 12.48 5.60
CA PRO A 87 -6.67 11.24 5.83
C PRO A 87 -5.22 11.48 6.24
N TRP A 88 -4.61 10.48 6.88
CA TRP A 88 -3.18 10.52 7.18
C TRP A 88 -2.33 10.20 5.94
N VAL A 89 -2.80 9.26 5.11
CA VAL A 89 -2.11 8.81 3.88
C VAL A 89 -2.96 9.13 2.65
N GLY A 90 -2.38 9.71 1.61
CA GLY A 90 -3.05 10.03 0.35
C GLY A 90 -2.29 9.53 -0.88
N VAL A 91 -2.91 8.69 -1.71
CA VAL A 91 -2.37 8.31 -3.02
C VAL A 91 -2.87 9.29 -4.07
N ILE A 92 -2.03 10.24 -4.47
CA ILE A 92 -2.39 11.32 -5.40
C ILE A 92 -2.75 10.77 -6.77
N GLY A 93 -1.96 9.81 -7.26
CA GLY A 93 -2.29 9.07 -8.46
C GLY A 93 -1.11 8.60 -9.29
N ASP A 94 -1.46 8.00 -10.43
CA ASP A 94 -0.57 7.43 -11.43
C ASP A 94 0.02 8.50 -12.36
N VAL A 95 1.34 8.54 -12.47
CA VAL A 95 2.08 9.49 -13.34
C VAL A 95 2.87 8.73 -14.39
N TYR A 96 2.55 8.97 -15.65
CA TYR A 96 3.13 8.25 -16.79
C TYR A 96 4.33 8.96 -17.39
N GLU A 97 4.21 10.27 -17.58
CA GLU A 97 5.22 11.09 -18.23
C GLU A 97 5.84 12.06 -17.23
N ARG A 98 7.11 12.40 -17.48
CA ARG A 98 7.88 13.30 -16.61
C ARG A 98 7.24 14.69 -16.52
N ASP A 99 6.62 15.15 -17.60
CA ASP A 99 6.03 16.49 -17.69
C ASP A 99 4.82 16.68 -16.77
N ASP A 100 4.17 15.57 -16.36
CA ASP A 100 3.02 15.60 -15.45
C ASP A 100 3.42 15.60 -13.96
N VAL A 101 4.72 15.45 -13.65
CA VAL A 101 5.21 15.35 -12.26
C VAL A 101 4.98 16.63 -11.48
N ASP A 102 5.22 17.78 -12.09
CA ASP A 102 5.14 19.07 -11.40
C ASP A 102 3.70 19.34 -10.89
N ASP A 103 2.68 18.94 -11.64
CA ASP A 103 1.28 19.07 -11.23
C ASP A 103 0.94 18.18 -10.02
N HIS A 104 1.44 16.94 -10.00
CA HIS A 104 1.21 16.01 -8.89
C HIS A 104 1.98 16.45 -7.63
N VAL A 105 3.20 16.96 -7.81
CA VAL A 105 3.98 17.54 -6.72
C VAL A 105 3.29 18.80 -6.18
N ALA A 106 2.77 19.67 -7.05
CA ALA A 106 2.03 20.86 -6.62
C ALA A 106 0.80 20.49 -5.78
N ALA A 107 0.01 19.49 -6.21
CA ALA A 107 -1.11 18.95 -5.44
C ALA A 107 -0.66 18.40 -4.07
N ALA A 108 0.46 17.67 -4.03
CA ALA A 108 1.04 17.19 -2.77
C ALA A 108 1.40 18.34 -1.82
N ARG A 109 2.04 19.38 -2.35
CA ARG A 109 2.48 20.54 -1.56
C ARG A 109 1.30 21.39 -1.08
N GLU A 110 0.24 21.50 -1.85
CA GLU A 110 -0.99 22.16 -1.43
C GLU A 110 -1.58 21.49 -0.18
N ILE A 111 -1.69 20.16 -0.20
CA ILE A 111 -2.16 19.38 0.94
C ILE A 111 -1.20 19.57 2.13
N GLN A 112 0.11 19.42 1.91
CA GLN A 112 1.11 19.54 2.97
C GLN A 112 1.19 20.94 3.60
N ALA A 113 0.81 21.99 2.88
CA ALA A 113 0.74 23.34 3.45
C ALA A 113 -0.29 23.44 4.60
N SER A 114 -1.32 22.60 4.58
CA SER A 114 -2.34 22.52 5.64
C SER A 114 -2.13 21.33 6.57
N TYR A 115 -1.62 20.21 6.04
CA TYR A 115 -1.38 18.94 6.75
C TYR A 115 0.08 18.52 6.57
N PRO A 116 1.04 19.13 7.28
CA PRO A 116 2.46 18.86 7.08
C PRO A 116 2.88 17.43 7.43
N GLU A 117 2.09 16.75 8.27
CA GLU A 117 2.31 15.37 8.70
C GLU A 117 1.63 14.33 7.78
N ALA A 118 0.96 14.78 6.72
CA ALA A 118 0.33 13.87 5.76
C ALA A 118 1.40 13.16 4.92
N GLU A 119 1.23 11.85 4.72
CA GLU A 119 2.05 11.06 3.83
C GLU A 119 1.39 11.01 2.44
N LEU A 120 2.03 11.64 1.46
CA LEU A 120 1.52 11.72 0.10
C LEU A 120 2.33 10.81 -0.83
N ILE A 121 1.61 10.01 -1.61
CA ILE A 121 2.16 8.99 -2.49
C ILE A 121 1.90 9.39 -3.93
N ILE A 122 2.97 9.49 -4.73
CA ILE A 122 2.91 9.62 -6.19
C ILE A 122 3.30 8.27 -6.79
N VAL A 123 2.52 7.77 -7.77
CA VAL A 123 2.69 6.43 -8.32
C VAL A 123 3.35 6.51 -9.70
N PRO A 124 4.68 6.33 -9.81
CA PRO A 124 5.35 6.38 -11.10
C PRO A 124 4.96 5.21 -12.00
N LYS A 125 4.88 5.46 -13.32
CA LYS A 125 4.69 4.43 -14.38
C LYS A 125 5.81 4.43 -15.42
N SER A 126 6.89 5.16 -15.14
CA SER A 126 8.13 5.18 -15.92
C SER A 126 9.31 5.55 -15.03
N ARG A 127 10.52 5.16 -15.45
CA ARG A 127 11.74 5.48 -14.70
C ARG A 127 12.03 7.00 -14.67
N SER A 128 11.72 7.71 -15.74
CA SER A 128 11.88 9.17 -15.80
C SER A 128 11.02 9.91 -14.78
N VAL A 129 9.88 9.32 -14.37
CA VAL A 129 9.03 9.85 -13.31
C VAL A 129 9.62 9.55 -11.93
N ILE A 130 10.16 8.34 -11.69
CA ILE A 130 10.89 8.01 -10.45
C ILE A 130 11.98 9.07 -10.19
N ASP A 131 12.80 9.37 -11.21
CA ASP A 131 13.91 10.31 -11.13
C ASP A 131 13.47 11.78 -10.95
N ALA A 132 12.22 12.11 -11.28
CA ALA A 132 11.72 13.49 -11.26
C ALA A 132 10.93 13.83 -9.98
N VAL A 133 10.30 12.85 -9.34
CA VAL A 133 9.58 13.06 -8.08
C VAL A 133 10.60 13.34 -6.95
N PRO A 134 10.44 14.44 -6.18
CA PRO A 134 11.31 14.76 -5.04
C PRO A 134 11.49 13.60 -4.04
N ASP A 135 12.67 13.49 -3.45
CA ASP A 135 13.02 12.38 -2.55
C ASP A 135 12.20 12.34 -1.25
N ASP A 136 11.65 13.49 -0.84
CA ASP A 136 10.80 13.63 0.36
C ASP A 136 9.33 13.26 0.12
N ILE A 137 8.96 12.90 -1.11
CA ILE A 137 7.63 12.37 -1.44
C ILE A 137 7.73 10.84 -1.62
N VAL A 138 6.77 10.13 -1.02
CA VAL A 138 6.71 8.67 -1.08
C VAL A 138 6.36 8.22 -2.49
N LEU A 139 7.05 7.19 -2.98
CA LEU A 139 6.74 6.56 -4.26
C LEU A 139 5.83 5.34 -4.09
N GLY A 140 4.80 5.27 -4.93
CA GLY A 140 3.93 4.10 -5.03
C GLY A 140 4.53 3.00 -5.89
N TYR A 141 4.91 1.88 -5.29
CA TYR A 141 5.33 0.69 -6.03
C TYR A 141 4.12 -0.15 -6.43
N SER A 142 3.68 0.01 -7.69
CA SER A 142 2.55 -0.74 -8.26
C SER A 142 2.83 -2.26 -8.31
N ARG A 143 2.13 -3.04 -7.47
CA ARG A 143 2.23 -4.52 -7.41
C ARG A 143 0.89 -5.24 -7.63
N GLY A 144 -0.22 -4.50 -7.63
CA GLY A 144 -1.60 -5.01 -7.72
C GLY A 144 -2.21 -5.10 -9.11
N TYR A 145 -3.52 -4.87 -9.19
CA TYR A 145 -4.27 -4.83 -10.44
C TYR A 145 -4.22 -3.41 -11.01
N VAL A 146 -3.32 -3.21 -11.97
CA VAL A 146 -3.04 -1.93 -12.63
C VAL A 146 -2.76 -2.20 -14.12
N ASP A 147 -2.66 -1.14 -14.91
CA ASP A 147 -2.31 -1.20 -16.33
C ASP A 147 -0.80 -1.43 -16.56
N ARG A 148 0.06 -0.94 -15.66
CA ARG A 148 1.51 -1.13 -15.68
C ARG A 148 2.08 -1.35 -14.27
N LEU A 149 2.85 -2.42 -14.10
CA LEU A 149 3.50 -2.81 -12.86
C LEU A 149 4.90 -2.19 -12.74
N ALA A 150 5.35 -1.90 -11.52
CA ALA A 150 6.63 -1.24 -11.27
C ALA A 150 7.83 -2.00 -11.89
N HIS A 151 7.85 -3.33 -11.78
CA HIS A 151 8.91 -4.18 -12.32
C HIS A 151 8.92 -4.30 -13.85
N GLU A 152 7.94 -3.73 -14.55
CA GLU A 152 7.90 -3.74 -16.03
C GLU A 152 8.70 -2.59 -16.64
N PHE A 153 8.98 -1.53 -15.87
CA PHE A 153 9.68 -0.34 -16.37
C PHE A 153 10.87 0.10 -15.51
N SER A 154 11.10 -0.54 -14.37
CA SER A 154 12.14 -0.18 -13.43
C SER A 154 12.83 -1.42 -12.84
N GLU A 155 14.04 -1.22 -12.35
CA GLU A 155 14.84 -2.20 -11.62
C GLU A 155 14.88 -1.85 -10.13
N PRO A 156 15.14 -2.81 -9.22
CA PRO A 156 15.23 -2.53 -7.78
C PRO A 156 16.26 -1.45 -7.39
N THR A 157 17.23 -1.15 -8.26
CA THR A 157 18.20 -0.07 -8.08
C THR A 157 17.59 1.32 -8.19
N ASP A 158 16.52 1.48 -8.99
CA ASP A 158 15.87 2.77 -9.22
C ASP A 158 15.10 3.27 -7.97
N TRP A 159 14.83 2.38 -7.01
CA TRP A 159 14.04 2.66 -5.80
C TRP A 159 14.90 2.82 -4.54
N ARG A 160 16.23 2.71 -4.66
CA ARG A 160 17.14 2.71 -3.51
C ARG A 160 17.18 4.07 -2.84
N GLY A 161 17.16 4.07 -1.50
CA GLY A 161 17.12 5.30 -0.70
C GLY A 161 15.81 6.09 -0.78
N ARG A 162 14.80 5.60 -1.50
CA ARG A 162 13.48 6.22 -1.57
C ARG A 162 12.55 5.65 -0.51
N HIS A 163 11.61 6.47 -0.05
CA HIS A 163 10.44 6.00 0.70
C HIS A 163 9.44 5.38 -0.27
N VAL A 164 8.98 4.17 0.02
CA VAL A 164 8.17 3.36 -0.91
C VAL A 164 6.97 2.76 -0.19
N HIS A 165 5.79 2.97 -0.76
CA HIS A 165 4.56 2.26 -0.39
C HIS A 165 4.23 1.20 -1.43
N ILE A 166 4.01 -0.06 -1.03
CA ILE A 166 3.67 -1.15 -1.96
C ILE A 166 2.15 -1.17 -2.21
N LEU A 167 1.75 -0.76 -3.41
CA LEU A 167 0.34 -0.62 -3.80
C LEU A 167 -0.23 -1.92 -4.37
N GLY A 168 -1.11 -2.55 -3.60
CA GLY A 168 -1.81 -3.78 -3.97
C GLY A 168 -0.90 -5.03 -4.08
N GLY A 169 -1.49 -6.11 -4.61
CA GLY A 169 -0.86 -7.43 -4.63
C GLY A 169 -1.06 -8.20 -3.33
N SER A 170 -1.11 -9.53 -3.40
CA SER A 170 -1.26 -10.36 -2.19
C SER A 170 -0.02 -10.28 -1.29
N PRO A 171 -0.12 -10.57 0.01
CA PRO A 171 1.02 -10.47 0.94
C PRO A 171 2.29 -11.19 0.48
N PRO A 172 2.24 -12.41 -0.09
CA PRO A 172 3.45 -13.05 -0.63
C PRO A 172 4.10 -12.28 -1.80
N LYS A 173 3.29 -11.68 -2.68
CA LYS A 173 3.76 -10.86 -3.81
C LYS A 173 4.37 -9.54 -3.34
N GLN A 174 3.81 -8.96 -2.28
CA GLN A 174 4.33 -7.76 -1.65
C GLN A 174 5.63 -8.07 -0.91
N LEU A 175 5.69 -9.17 -0.16
CA LEU A 175 6.90 -9.64 0.52
C LEU A 175 8.06 -9.87 -0.47
N GLU A 176 7.78 -10.50 -1.61
CA GLU A 176 8.76 -10.67 -2.68
C GLU A 176 9.32 -9.31 -3.15
N ALA A 177 8.44 -8.32 -3.40
CA ALA A 177 8.87 -6.98 -3.79
C ALA A 177 9.71 -6.32 -2.70
N ILE A 178 9.27 -6.34 -1.44
CA ILE A 178 10.00 -5.81 -0.28
C ILE A 178 11.40 -6.45 -0.21
N GLN A 179 11.50 -7.77 -0.37
CA GLN A 179 12.79 -8.46 -0.37
C GLN A 179 13.71 -8.00 -1.51
N GLN A 180 13.19 -7.81 -2.72
CA GLN A 180 14.00 -7.31 -3.85
C GLN A 180 14.47 -5.87 -3.66
N LEU A 181 13.61 -5.01 -3.14
CA LEU A 181 13.90 -3.58 -2.94
C LEU A 181 14.87 -3.33 -1.77
N THR A 182 14.90 -4.24 -0.79
CA THR A 182 15.69 -4.07 0.44
C THR A 182 16.93 -4.97 0.52
N ARG A 183 17.10 -5.98 -0.35
CA ARG A 183 18.25 -6.90 -0.27
C ARG A 183 19.59 -6.15 -0.38
N PRO A 184 20.69 -6.67 0.22
CA PRO A 184 22.01 -6.08 0.02
C PRO A 184 22.43 -6.06 -1.46
N THR A 185 23.23 -5.08 -1.85
CA THR A 185 23.84 -4.98 -3.18
C THR A 185 25.37 -4.95 -3.10
N LEU A 186 26.05 -5.22 -4.22
CA LEU A 186 27.50 -5.12 -4.31
C LEU A 186 28.01 -3.67 -4.23
N SER A 187 27.17 -2.71 -4.64
CA SER A 187 27.43 -1.27 -4.54
C SER A 187 27.27 -0.71 -3.12
N ALA A 188 26.71 -1.51 -2.19
CA ALA A 188 26.35 -1.06 -0.85
C ALA A 188 25.39 0.14 -0.82
N ASP A 189 24.57 0.29 -1.87
CA ASP A 189 23.51 1.30 -1.91
C ASP A 189 22.49 1.04 -0.78
N PRO A 190 21.97 2.09 -0.12
CA PRO A 190 21.00 1.93 0.95
C PRO A 190 19.74 1.22 0.42
N PRO A 191 19.07 0.36 1.21
CA PRO A 191 17.80 -0.23 0.81
C PRO A 191 16.74 0.84 0.49
N ALA A 192 15.72 0.48 -0.28
CA ALA A 192 14.49 1.27 -0.27
C ALA A 192 13.86 1.22 1.13
N ASP A 193 13.30 2.33 1.58
CA ASP A 193 12.61 2.41 2.87
C ASP A 193 11.12 2.11 2.67
N ILE A 194 10.64 0.98 3.17
CA ILE A 194 9.25 0.55 2.98
C ILE A 194 8.39 1.16 4.07
N VAL A 195 7.61 2.20 3.72
CA VAL A 195 6.78 2.95 4.68
C VAL A 195 5.38 2.36 4.82
N GLY A 196 4.88 1.65 3.80
CA GLY A 196 3.52 1.11 3.84
C GLY A 196 3.19 0.04 2.81
N VAL A 197 2.10 -0.69 3.09
CA VAL A 197 1.48 -1.67 2.18
C VAL A 197 -0.04 -1.60 2.26
N ASP A 198 -0.72 -1.86 1.15
CA ASP A 198 -2.19 -2.02 1.13
C ASP A 198 -2.63 -3.14 0.19
N TRP A 199 -3.76 -3.80 0.50
CA TRP A 199 -4.37 -4.76 -0.43
C TRP A 199 -5.85 -5.02 -0.16
N ASN A 200 -6.66 -4.82 -1.20
CA ASN A 200 -8.13 -4.91 -1.10
C ASN A 200 -8.74 -6.21 -1.66
N GLY A 201 -7.90 -7.19 -2.04
CA GLY A 201 -8.34 -8.41 -2.75
C GLY A 201 -9.22 -9.38 -1.95
N LEU A 202 -9.29 -9.21 -0.62
CA LEU A 202 -9.99 -10.10 0.30
C LEU A 202 -11.48 -10.24 0.01
N HIS A 203 -12.14 -9.13 -0.29
CA HIS A 203 -13.60 -9.13 -0.48
C HIS A 203 -13.99 -9.94 -1.72
N ARG A 204 -13.19 -9.88 -2.79
CA ARG A 204 -13.44 -10.67 -4.01
C ARG A 204 -13.32 -12.17 -3.75
N GLY A 205 -12.27 -12.63 -3.07
CA GLY A 205 -12.13 -14.04 -2.71
C GLY A 205 -13.27 -14.53 -1.81
N ALA A 206 -13.66 -13.71 -0.84
CA ALA A 206 -14.76 -14.03 0.07
C ALA A 206 -16.12 -14.21 -0.62
N GLN A 207 -16.36 -13.58 -1.78
CA GLN A 207 -17.56 -13.82 -2.59
C GLN A 207 -17.64 -15.24 -3.13
N PHE A 208 -16.50 -15.92 -3.26
CA PHE A 208 -16.39 -17.31 -3.72
C PHE A 208 -16.11 -18.28 -2.57
N GLY A 209 -16.33 -17.88 -1.31
CA GLY A 209 -16.02 -18.70 -0.14
C GLY A 209 -14.53 -18.90 0.11
N GLU A 210 -13.65 -18.16 -0.59
CA GLU A 210 -12.21 -18.24 -0.42
C GLU A 210 -11.73 -17.26 0.66
N PHE A 211 -10.74 -17.67 1.44
CA PHE A 211 -10.09 -16.80 2.41
C PHE A 211 -8.57 -16.92 2.34
N TRP A 212 -7.91 -15.89 2.85
CA TRP A 212 -6.46 -15.86 2.88
C TRP A 212 -5.93 -16.56 4.12
N THR A 213 -4.89 -17.38 3.95
CA THR A 213 -4.10 -18.04 4.99
C THR A 213 -2.61 -17.79 4.76
N ALA A 214 -1.76 -18.10 5.75
CA ALA A 214 -0.31 -17.98 5.64
C ALA A 214 0.27 -18.73 4.43
N ASP A 215 -0.37 -19.84 4.04
CA ASP A 215 0.05 -20.69 2.92
C ASP A 215 -0.62 -20.29 1.59
N GLY A 216 -1.44 -19.23 1.58
CA GLY A 216 -2.14 -18.73 0.40
C GLY A 216 -3.67 -18.81 0.50
N TRP A 217 -4.33 -18.85 -0.65
CA TRP A 217 -5.79 -18.95 -0.72
C TRP A 217 -6.29 -20.34 -0.31
N ASP A 218 -7.25 -20.37 0.61
CA ASP A 218 -7.98 -21.56 1.03
C ASP A 218 -9.44 -21.43 0.56
N ASP A 219 -9.96 -22.47 -0.09
CA ASP A 219 -11.30 -22.52 -0.66
C ASP A 219 -12.27 -23.42 0.12
N SER A 220 -11.86 -23.98 1.26
CA SER A 220 -12.68 -24.84 2.12
C SER A 220 -13.95 -24.15 2.64
N GLY A 221 -13.95 -22.81 2.69
CA GLY A 221 -15.11 -21.99 3.02
C GLY A 221 -16.26 -22.09 2.00
N ARG A 222 -16.00 -22.59 0.79
CA ARG A 222 -17.04 -22.87 -0.23
C ARG A 222 -18.09 -23.88 0.24
N ASN A 223 -17.69 -24.81 1.10
CA ASN A 223 -18.53 -25.91 1.56
C ASN A 223 -19.14 -25.65 2.95
N ALA A 224 -18.99 -24.44 3.50
CA ALA A 224 -19.46 -24.12 4.84
C ALA A 224 -20.75 -23.29 4.79
N ASP A 225 -21.89 -23.93 5.05
CA ASP A 225 -23.26 -23.36 4.94
C ASP A 225 -23.54 -22.11 5.81
N HIS A 226 -22.59 -21.67 6.64
CA HIS A 226 -22.78 -20.64 7.68
C HIS A 226 -21.71 -19.51 7.66
N VAL A 227 -20.82 -19.49 6.65
CA VAL A 227 -19.77 -18.48 6.54
C VAL A 227 -20.22 -17.34 5.63
N THR A 228 -20.56 -16.19 6.22
CA THR A 228 -20.89 -14.98 5.48
C THR A 228 -19.63 -14.32 4.92
N VAL A 229 -19.71 -13.64 3.77
CA VAL A 229 -18.63 -12.82 3.18
C VAL A 229 -17.91 -11.95 4.21
N ARG A 230 -18.66 -11.26 5.09
CA ARG A 230 -18.08 -10.41 6.16
C ARG A 230 -17.18 -11.20 7.13
N LYS A 231 -17.65 -12.36 7.59
CA LYS A 231 -16.87 -13.25 8.48
C LYS A 231 -15.61 -13.75 7.77
N THR A 232 -15.70 -14.11 6.49
CA THR A 232 -14.57 -14.53 5.66
C THR A 232 -13.52 -13.43 5.51
N VAL A 233 -13.94 -12.20 5.17
CA VAL A 233 -13.02 -11.05 5.09
C VAL A 233 -12.34 -10.78 6.43
N ARG A 234 -13.11 -10.77 7.52
CA ARG A 234 -12.54 -10.57 8.87
C ARG A 234 -11.54 -11.65 9.25
N HIS A 235 -11.80 -12.91 8.89
CA HIS A 235 -10.85 -14.00 9.10
C HIS A 235 -9.56 -13.76 8.30
N SER A 236 -9.67 -13.47 7.01
CA SER A 236 -8.53 -13.19 6.15
C SER A 236 -7.69 -12.00 6.62
N LEU A 237 -8.32 -10.91 7.10
CA LEU A 237 -7.59 -9.76 7.65
C LEU A 237 -6.76 -10.14 8.89
N ALA A 238 -7.31 -10.97 9.79
CA ALA A 238 -6.57 -11.45 10.95
C ALA A 238 -5.35 -12.28 10.55
N ARG A 239 -5.50 -13.14 9.51
CA ARG A 239 -4.40 -13.93 8.96
C ARG A 239 -3.34 -13.06 8.29
N ILE A 240 -3.72 -12.05 7.53
CA ILE A 240 -2.77 -11.10 6.93
C ILE A 240 -1.97 -10.39 8.01
N ARG A 241 -2.62 -9.97 9.09
CA ARG A 241 -1.92 -9.35 10.22
C ARG A 241 -0.91 -10.30 10.87
N GLU A 242 -1.27 -11.58 11.05
CA GLU A 242 -0.34 -12.59 11.56
C GLU A 242 0.87 -12.78 10.63
N PHE A 243 0.62 -12.76 9.32
CA PHE A 243 1.68 -12.87 8.30
C PHE A 243 2.64 -11.69 8.34
N TRP A 244 2.15 -10.45 8.42
CA TRP A 244 3.04 -9.30 8.49
C TRP A 244 3.89 -9.33 9.76
N LYS A 245 3.26 -9.64 10.90
CA LYS A 245 3.98 -9.77 12.17
C LYS A 245 5.07 -10.83 12.14
N SER A 246 4.84 -11.96 11.46
CA SER A 246 5.87 -13.01 11.34
C SER A 246 7.06 -12.59 10.47
N HIS A 247 6.91 -11.54 9.66
CA HIS A 247 7.94 -10.97 8.79
C HIS A 247 8.54 -9.66 9.31
N GLY A 248 8.17 -9.24 10.53
CA GLY A 248 8.70 -8.01 11.16
C GLY A 248 8.02 -6.72 10.72
N ILE A 249 6.81 -6.81 10.15
CA ILE A 249 5.93 -5.70 9.77
C ILE A 249 4.71 -5.67 10.70
#